data_AF-A0A519M1P1-F1
#
_entry.id   AF-A0A519M1P1-F1
#
_cell.length_a   1.000
_cell.length_b   1.000
_cell.length_c   1.000
_cell.angle_alpha   90.00
_cell.angle_beta   90.00
_cell.angle_gamma   90.00
#
_symmetry.space_group_name_H-M   'P 1'
#
loop_
_entity.id
_entity.type
_entity.pdbx_description
1 polymer ?
#
loop_
_entity_poly.entity_id
_entity_poly.type
_entity_poly.pdbx_seq_one_letter_code
_entity_poly.pdbx_strand_id
1 'polypeptide(L)' 'MLITHTPPDIFAPIGPYAQAVEAISVNRLLFISGTMGLEPHGSLAKGFEAQAHRVWSN' A
#
# COMPACT_ATOMS: atom_id res chain seq x y z
N MET A 1 19.98 4.05 -5.67
CA MET A 1 19.04 5.08 -5.17
C MET A 1 17.71 4.40 -4.87
N LEU A 2 17.05 4.81 -3.78
CA LEU A 2 15.74 4.30 -3.37
C LEU A 2 14.71 5.44 -3.48
N ILE A 3 13.54 5.14 -4.04
CA ILE A 3 12.43 6.09 -4.16
C ILE A 3 11.24 5.54 -3.39
N THR A 4 10.64 6.35 -2.52
CA THR A 4 9.46 5.98 -1.73
C THR A 4 8.17 6.34 -2.46
N HIS A 5 7.21 5.43 -2.45
CA HIS A 5 5.88 5.63 -3.01
C HIS A 5 4.81 5.49 -1.92
N THR A 6 3.94 6.50 -1.83
CA THR A 6 2.77 6.52 -0.92
C THR A 6 1.57 7.10 -1.66
N PRO A 7 0.74 6.27 -2.33
CA PRO A 7 -0.46 6.74 -2.99
C PRO A 7 -1.41 7.45 -2.01
N PRO A 8 -2.04 8.57 -2.42
CA PRO A 8 -2.86 9.39 -1.53
C PRO A 8 -4.25 8.81 -1.25
N ASP A 9 -4.68 7.81 -2.03
CA ASP A 9 -6.03 7.23 -2.05
C ASP A 9 -6.13 5.89 -1.31
N ILE A 10 -5.14 5.59 -0.47
CA ILE A 10 -5.08 4.40 0.38
C ILE A 10 -4.71 4.78 1.82
N PHE A 11 -4.95 3.88 2.77
CA PHE A 11 -4.71 4.18 4.19
C PHE A 11 -3.23 4.44 4.49
N ALA A 12 -2.94 5.61 5.06
CA ALA A 12 -1.57 6.09 5.25
C ALA A 12 -0.73 5.20 6.20
N PRO A 13 0.59 5.10 5.99
CA PRO A 13 1.51 4.46 6.93
C PRO A 13 1.44 5.09 8.34
N ILE A 14 1.19 4.27 9.36
CA ILE A 14 1.23 4.71 10.77
C ILE A 14 2.67 4.67 11.33
N GLY A 15 3.44 3.65 10.95
CA GLY A 15 4.83 3.46 11.40
C GLY A 15 5.87 4.03 10.42
N PRO A 16 7.17 3.91 10.74
CA PRO A 16 8.26 4.40 9.89
C PRO A 16 8.51 3.48 8.69
N TYR A 17 7.55 3.40 7.77
CA TYR A 17 7.65 2.63 6.53
C TYR A 17 7.00 3.37 5.35
N ALA A 18 7.26 2.90 4.12
CA ALA A 18 6.58 3.36 2.90
C ALA A 18 5.75 2.23 2.30
N GLN A 19 4.63 2.57 1.64
CA GLN A 19 3.76 1.56 1.00
C GLN A 19 4.45 0.82 -0.13
N ALA A 20 5.33 1.48 -0.88
CA ALA A 20 6.29 0.80 -1.72
C ALA A 20 7.64 1.53 -1.79
N VAL A 21 8.69 0.77 -2.08
CA VAL A 21 10.03 1.30 -2.35
C VAL A 21 10.50 0.80 -3.70
N GLU A 22 10.84 1.73 -4.57
CA GLU A 22 11.45 1.47 -5.86
C GLU A 22 12.97 1.51 -5.73
N ALA A 23 13.63 0.40 -6.07
CA ALA A 23 15.07 0.31 -6.19
C ALA A 23 15.43 0.47 -7.68
N ILE A 24 16.12 1.58 -8.02
CA ILE A 24 16.49 1.93 -9.40
C ILE A 24 17.96 1.61 -9.75
N SER A 25 18.57 0.66 -9.04
CA SER A 25 19.97 0.27 -9.30
C SER A 25 20.06 -0.59 -10.57
N VAL A 26 20.96 -1.60 -10.60
CA VAL A 26 21.20 -2.53 -11.72
C VAL A 26 19.92 -2.99 -12.43
N ASN A 27 18.80 -3.15 -11.70
CA ASN A 27 17.47 -3.33 -12.25
C ASN A 27 16.48 -2.39 -11.56
N ARG A 28 15.40 -2.03 -12.27
CA ARG A 28 14.25 -1.30 -11.73
C ARG A 28 13.27 -2.29 -11.11
N LEU A 29 13.19 -2.32 -9.77
CA LEU A 29 12.29 -3.18 -9.01
C LEU A 29 11.44 -2.36 -8.06
N LEU A 30 10.17 -2.74 -7.91
CA LEU A 30 9.24 -2.16 -6.94
C LEU A 30 8.89 -3.22 -5.89
N PHE A 31 9.17 -2.93 -4.62
CA PHE A 31 8.78 -3.76 -3.49
C PHE A 31 7.58 -3.12 -2.81
N ILE A 32 6.43 -3.79 -2.85
CA ILE A 32 5.17 -3.32 -2.25
C ILE A 32 5.04 -3.95 -0.86
N SER A 33 4.74 -3.13 0.15
CA SER A 33 4.39 -3.59 1.50
C SER A 33 3.05 -4.32 1.49
N GLY A 34 2.73 -5.06 2.57
CA GLY A 34 1.39 -5.62 2.71
C GLY A 34 0.33 -4.52 2.76
N THR A 35 -0.65 -4.56 1.86
CA THR A 35 -1.81 -3.65 1.86
C THR A 35 -2.93 -4.26 2.71
N MET A 36 -3.61 -3.42 3.50
CA MET A 36 -4.75 -3.83 4.33
C MET A 36 -6.05 -3.54 3.59
N GLY A 37 -7.12 -4.29 3.86
CA GLY A 37 -8.46 -4.03 3.31
C GLY A 37 -9.18 -2.84 3.94
N LEU A 38 -8.44 -1.75 4.19
CA LEU A 38 -8.93 -0.51 4.79
C LEU A 38 -9.26 0.53 3.72
N GLU A 39 -10.33 1.28 3.97
CA GLU A 39 -10.60 2.54 3.29
C GLU A 39 -9.54 3.59 3.64
N PRO A 40 -9.39 4.69 2.88
CA PRO A 40 -8.36 5.70 3.10
C PRO A 40 -8.47 6.36 4.48
N HIS A 41 -9.69 6.42 5.01
CA HIS A 41 -9.97 6.93 6.36
C HIS A 41 -9.84 5.87 7.47
N GLY A 42 -9.38 4.66 7.15
CA GLY A 42 -9.03 3.61 8.11
C GLY A 42 -10.16 2.70 8.56
N SER A 43 -11.36 2.75 7.96
CA SER A 43 -12.40 1.77 8.28
C SER A 43 -12.25 0.49 7.48
N LEU A 44 -12.79 -0.60 8.02
CA LEU A 44 -13.00 -1.84 7.29
C LEU A 44 -14.30 -1.80 6.50
N ALA A 45 -14.24 -2.20 5.24
CA ALA A 45 -15.43 -2.53 4.48
C ALA A 45 -16.13 -3.77 5.08
N LYS A 46 -17.45 -3.88 4.89
CA LYS A 46 -18.24 -4.96 5.49
C LYS A 46 -18.00 -6.29 4.76
N GLY A 47 -17.52 -7.28 5.51
CA GLY A 47 -17.33 -8.65 5.02
C GLY A 47 -15.98 -8.88 4.33
N PHE A 48 -15.61 -10.15 4.21
CA PHE A 48 -14.35 -10.58 3.62
C PHE A 48 -14.24 -10.18 2.15
N GLU A 49 -15.30 -10.43 1.37
CA GLU A 49 -15.60 -9.92 0.03
C GLU A 49 -14.93 -8.56 -0.27
N ALA A 50 -15.50 -7.56 0.40
CA ALA A 50 -15.17 -6.17 0.19
C ALA A 50 -13.75 -5.83 0.67
N GLN A 51 -13.29 -6.41 1.78
CA GLN A 51 -11.93 -6.19 2.26
C GLN A 51 -10.88 -6.78 1.31
N ALA A 52 -11.12 -7.96 0.74
CA ALA A 52 -10.22 -8.58 -0.24
C ALA A 52 -10.15 -7.75 -1.53
N HIS A 53 -11.28 -7.26 -2.04
CA HIS A 53 -11.29 -6.35 -3.19
C HIS A 53 -10.56 -5.03 -2.89
N ARG A 54 -10.72 -4.49 -1.67
CA ARG A 54 -10.00 -3.29 -1.25
C ARG A 54 -8.49 -3.52 -1.19
N VAL A 55 -8.02 -4.65 -0.66
CA VAL A 55 -6.58 -5.03 -0.67
C VAL A 55 -6.01 -5.00 -2.09
N TRP A 56 -6.74 -5.54 -3.07
CA TRP A 56 -6.31 -5.58 -4.47
C TRP A 56 -6.40 -4.24 -5.20
N SER A 57 -7.20 -3.30 -4.70
CA SER A 57 -7.39 -1.98 -5.30
C SER A 57 -6.44 -0.92 -4.74
N ASN A 58 -5.81 -1.20 -3.59
CA ASN A 58 -4.77 -0.35 -3.00
C ASN A 58 -3.45 -0.48 -3.75
#